data_AF-A0A167K4S3-F1
#
_entry.id   AF-A0A167K4S3-F1
#
_cell.length_a   1.000
_cell.length_b   1.000
_cell.length_c   1.000
_cell.angle_alpha   90.00
_cell.angle_beta   90.00
_cell.angle_gamma   90.00
#
_symmetry.space_group_name_H-M   'P 1'
#
loop_
_entity.id
_entity.type
_entity.pdbx_description
1 polymer ?
#
loop_
_entity_poly.entity_id
_entity_poly.type
_entity_poly.pdbx_seq_one_letter_code
_entity_poly.pdbx_strand_id
1 'polypeptide(L)'
;MCPARTRSAWPVNIVTWWKPSQPREKPPYSYATLIAHAILSSKDGRLTLSDIYRWISVYYPFFTLGRRGWQNSIRHNLSLNKKWFVKLDRRPTQANPGKGCYWTL
;
A
#
# COMPACT_ATOMS: atom_id res chain seq x y z
N MET A 1 12.51 26.60 14.38
CA MET A 1 12.18 25.99 13.09
C MET A 1 12.46 24.50 13.21
N CYS A 2 11.41 23.67 13.29
CA CYS A 2 11.60 22.22 13.43
C CYS A 2 12.14 21.66 12.11
N PRO A 3 13.26 20.91 12.12
CA PRO A 3 13.77 20.31 10.90
C PRO A 3 12.75 19.29 10.40
N ALA A 4 12.35 19.46 9.15
CA ALA A 4 11.56 18.47 8.42
C ALA A 4 12.23 17.11 8.64
N ARG A 5 11.43 16.14 9.11
CA ARG A 5 11.85 14.76 9.36
C ARG A 5 12.20 14.12 8.02
N THR A 6 13.35 14.43 7.45
CA THR A 6 13.92 13.75 6.29
C THR A 6 14.03 12.29 6.68
N ARG A 7 13.17 11.45 6.08
CA ARG A 7 13.15 10.00 6.25
C ARG A 7 14.38 9.38 5.57
N SER A 8 15.56 9.70 6.05
CA SER A 8 16.81 9.14 5.56
C SER A 8 16.91 7.69 6.07
N ALA A 9 17.00 6.74 5.13
CA ALA A 9 17.46 5.36 5.33
C ALA A 9 16.45 4.27 5.80
N TRP A 10 15.14 4.40 5.53
CA TRP A 10 14.32 3.18 5.48
C TRP A 10 14.60 2.44 4.16
N PRO A 11 14.87 1.12 4.18
CA PRO A 11 15.12 0.38 2.95
C PRO A 11 13.87 0.47 2.07
N VAL A 12 14.01 1.18 0.95
CA VAL A 12 12.99 1.36 -0.09
C VAL A 12 12.57 0.01 -0.71
N ASN A 13 13.39 -1.02 -0.48
CA ASN A 13 13.13 -2.41 -0.80
C ASN A 13 12.71 -3.17 0.47
N ILE A 14 11.41 -3.27 0.72
CA ILE A 14 10.91 -4.29 1.65
C ILE A 14 11.07 -5.63 0.93
N VAL A 15 12.17 -6.32 1.21
CA VAL A 15 12.30 -7.73 0.88
C VAL A 15 11.31 -8.46 1.79
N THR A 16 10.20 -8.90 1.22
CA THR A 16 9.25 -9.74 1.96
C THR A 16 9.97 -11.05 2.27
N TRP A 17 10.41 -11.24 3.52
CA TRP A 17 11.13 -12.44 3.96
C TRP A 17 10.34 -13.74 3.72
N TRP A 18 9.04 -13.63 3.46
CA TRP A 18 8.21 -14.73 2.99
C TRP A 18 8.57 -15.15 1.57
N LYS A 19 9.10 -16.35 1.44
CA LYS A 19 9.25 -17.07 0.17
C LYS A 19 8.11 -18.08 0.07
N PRO A 20 7.18 -17.95 -0.90
CA PRO A 20 6.13 -18.94 -1.09
C PRO A 20 6.75 -20.31 -1.39
N SER A 21 6.23 -21.37 -0.77
CA SER A 21 6.51 -22.74 -1.22
C SER A 21 5.78 -23.04 -2.53
N GLN A 22 4.63 -22.37 -2.74
CA GLN A 22 3.80 -22.46 -3.94
C GLN A 22 3.37 -21.07 -4.40
N PRO A 23 3.31 -20.80 -5.73
CA PRO A 23 2.94 -19.47 -6.25
C PRO A 23 1.56 -18.95 -5.79
N ARG A 24 0.67 -19.85 -5.35
CA ARG A 24 -0.70 -19.54 -4.90
C ARG A 24 -0.89 -19.76 -3.40
N GLU A 25 0.20 -19.77 -2.63
CA GLU A 25 0.13 -19.82 -1.18
C GLU A 25 -0.26 -18.44 -0.64
N LYS A 26 -1.21 -18.40 0.30
CA LYS A 26 -1.60 -17.14 0.93
C LYS A 26 -0.48 -16.70 1.89
N PRO A 27 0.04 -15.47 1.76
CA PRO A 27 1.06 -14.98 2.69
C PRO A 27 0.53 -14.93 4.13
N PRO A 28 1.37 -15.19 5.15
CA PRO A 28 1.01 -15.13 6.57
C PRO A 28 0.94 -13.69 7.10
N TYR A 29 0.36 -12.78 6.32
CA TYR A 29 0.29 -11.35 6.63
C TYR A 29 -1.15 -10.87 6.68
N SER A 30 -1.43 -9.99 7.65
CA SER A 30 -2.72 -9.30 7.71
C SER A 30 -2.86 -8.29 6.56
N TYR A 31 -4.08 -7.94 6.18
CA TYR A 31 -4.30 -6.89 5.17
C TYR A 31 -3.67 -5.55 5.56
N ALA A 32 -3.68 -5.20 6.86
CA ALA A 32 -3.00 -4.00 7.34
C ALA A 32 -1.48 -4.06 7.10
N THR A 33 -0.85 -5.21 7.37
CA THR A 33 0.57 -5.43 7.09
C THR A 33 0.88 -5.30 5.59
N LEU A 34 0.04 -5.89 4.72
CA LEU A 34 0.22 -5.80 3.27
C LEU A 34 0.13 -4.35 2.77
N ILE A 35 -0.82 -3.57 3.30
CA ILE A 35 -0.97 -2.14 2.97
C ILE A 35 0.24 -1.35 3.46
N ALA A 36 0.70 -1.61 4.69
CA ALA A 36 1.87 -0.93 5.25
C ALA A 36 3.13 -1.20 4.41
N HIS A 37 3.36 -2.45 4.00
CA HIS A 37 4.49 -2.77 3.11
C HIS A 37 4.42 -1.98 1.79
N ALA A 38 3.23 -1.91 1.17
CA ALA A 38 3.05 -1.13 -0.05
C ALA A 38 3.41 0.34 0.15
N ILE A 39 2.85 0.99 1.16
CA ILE A 39 3.07 2.42 1.45
C ILE A 39 4.54 2.68 1.81
N LEU A 40 5.15 1.83 2.63
CA LEU A 40 6.55 1.98 3.05
C LEU A 40 7.54 1.80 1.90
N SER A 41 7.21 0.97 0.89
CA SER A 41 8.03 0.81 -0.31
C SER A 41 7.97 2.01 -1.26
N SER A 42 6.96 2.88 -1.12
CA SER A 42 6.81 4.04 -1.99
C SER A 42 7.81 5.14 -1.64
N LYS A 43 8.40 5.77 -2.66
CA LYS A 43 9.38 6.86 -2.48
C LYS A 43 8.78 8.03 -1.69
N ASP A 44 7.51 8.33 -1.93
CA ASP A 44 6.80 9.45 -1.31
C ASP A 44 6.16 9.08 0.05
N GLY A 45 6.26 7.81 0.49
CA GLY A 45 5.57 7.33 1.68
C GLY A 45 4.04 7.37 1.60
N ARG A 46 3.49 7.45 0.39
CA ARG A 46 2.04 7.50 0.13
C ARG A 46 1.72 6.81 -1.19
N LEU A 47 0.58 6.13 -1.25
CA LEU A 47 0.10 5.46 -2.46
C LEU A 47 -1.38 5.69 -2.70
N THR A 48 -1.81 5.58 -3.96
CA THR A 48 -3.25 5.52 -4.26
C THR A 48 -3.79 4.12 -3.98
N LEU A 49 -5.11 3.99 -3.86
CA LEU A 49 -5.76 2.69 -3.71
C LEU A 49 -5.41 1.74 -4.86
N SER A 50 -5.36 2.25 -6.09
CA SER A 50 -5.00 1.44 -7.27
C SER A 50 -3.54 0.99 -7.23
N ASP A 51 -2.64 1.82 -6.71
CA ASP A 51 -1.23 1.47 -6.61
C ASP A 51 -1.00 0.45 -5.49
N ILE A 52 -1.75 0.54 -4.38
CA ILE A 52 -1.75 -0.49 -3.33
C ILE A 52 -2.16 -1.85 -3.94
N TYR A 53 -3.23 -1.89 -4.75
CA TYR A 53 -3.64 -3.13 -5.43
C TYR A 53 -2.54 -3.69 -6.32
N ARG A 54 -1.95 -2.84 -7.16
CA ARG A 54 -0.89 -3.24 -8.08
C ARG A 54 0.32 -3.78 -7.33
N TRP A 55 0.79 -3.05 -6.31
CA TRP A 55 1.94 -3.45 -5.51
C TRP A 55 1.71 -4.81 -4.85
N ILE A 56 0.57 -5.01 -4.17
CA ILE A 56 0.27 -6.28 -3.54
C ILE A 56 0.25 -7.43 -4.55
N SER A 57 -0.33 -7.22 -5.74
CA SER A 57 -0.39 -8.28 -6.77
C SER A 57 0.96 -8.67 -7.36
N VAL A 58 1.94 -7.75 -7.36
CA VAL A 58 3.30 -8.01 -7.87
C VAL A 58 4.13 -8.77 -6.84
N TYR A 59 4.06 -8.38 -5.57
CA TYR A 59 4.88 -8.95 -4.50
C TYR A 59 4.26 -10.20 -3.87
N TYR A 60 2.94 -10.35 -3.97
CA TYR A 60 2.21 -11.48 -3.42
C TYR A 60 1.29 -12.09 -4.49
N PRO A 61 1.80 -13.02 -5.33
CA PRO A 61 1.08 -13.56 -6.48
C PRO A 61 -0.27 -14.23 -6.17
N PHE A 62 -0.51 -14.60 -4.90
CA PHE A 62 -1.82 -15.02 -4.41
C PHE A 62 -2.94 -14.00 -4.70
N PHE A 63 -2.64 -12.70 -4.60
CA PHE A 63 -3.59 -11.60 -4.74
C PHE A 63 -3.65 -11.07 -6.17
N THR A 64 -4.20 -11.87 -7.07
CA THR A 64 -4.38 -11.48 -8.48
C THR A 64 -5.46 -10.39 -8.64
N LEU A 65 -5.20 -9.41 -9.52
CA LEU A 65 -6.12 -8.27 -9.76
C LEU A 65 -7.50 -8.68 -10.29
N GLY A 66 -7.63 -9.86 -10.91
CA GLY A 66 -8.92 -10.38 -11.40
C GLY A 66 -9.87 -10.87 -10.30
N ARG A 67 -9.39 -11.06 -9.05
CA ARG A 67 -10.21 -11.53 -7.93
C ARG A 67 -10.69 -10.35 -7.08
N ARG A 68 -11.99 -10.04 -7.11
CA ARG A 68 -12.55 -8.86 -6.41
C ARG A 68 -12.62 -8.97 -4.88
N GLY A 69 -12.56 -10.18 -4.32
CA GLY A 69 -12.76 -10.41 -2.88
C GLY A 69 -11.75 -9.69 -1.97
N TRP A 70 -10.45 -9.84 -2.26
CA TRP A 70 -9.41 -9.25 -1.42
C TRP A 70 -9.34 -7.71 -1.53
N GLN A 71 -9.67 -7.15 -2.70
CA GLN A 71 -9.71 -5.69 -2.89
C GLN A 71 -10.74 -5.02 -1.98
N ASN A 72 -11.84 -5.71 -1.67
CA ASN A 72 -12.82 -5.23 -0.71
C ASN A 72 -12.25 -5.20 0.71
N SER A 73 -11.55 -6.26 1.12
CA SER A 73 -10.87 -6.30 2.41
C SER A 73 -9.82 -5.21 2.55
N ILE A 74 -9.10 -4.86 1.47
CA ILE A 74 -8.15 -3.73 1.47
C ILE A 74 -8.89 -2.39 1.73
N ARG A 75 -9.98 -2.11 1.00
CA ARG A 75 -10.76 -0.87 1.22
C ARG A 75 -11.32 -0.79 2.64
N HIS A 76 -11.81 -1.92 3.15
CA HIS A 76 -12.29 -2.01 4.51
C HIS A 76 -11.18 -1.71 5.53
N ASN A 77 -9.98 -2.28 5.37
CA ASN A 77 -8.87 -2.08 6.29
C ASN A 77 -8.34 -0.63 6.33
N LEU A 78 -8.33 0.05 5.18
CA LEU A 78 -7.96 1.47 5.10
C LEU A 78 -8.92 2.36 5.91
N SER A 79 -10.22 2.06 5.84
CA SER A 79 -11.24 2.80 6.59
C SER A 79 -11.35 2.40 8.07
N LEU A 80 -11.07 1.12 8.39
CA LEU A 80 -11.16 0.58 9.74
C LEU A 80 -9.99 1.06 10.61
N ASN A 81 -8.77 1.00 10.10
CA ASN A 81 -7.56 1.28 10.87
C ASN A 81 -7.12 2.75 10.75
N LYS A 82 -8.02 3.69 11.09
CA LYS A 82 -7.78 5.15 10.95
C LYS A 82 -6.60 5.69 11.76
N LYS A 83 -6.20 4.99 12.83
CA LYS A 83 -5.00 5.34 13.62
C LYS A 83 -3.69 5.09 12.87
N TRP A 84 -3.72 4.21 11.86
CA TRP A 84 -2.55 3.76 11.12
C TRP A 84 -2.58 4.14 9.65
N PHE A 85 -3.76 4.42 9.07
CA PHE A 85 -3.89 4.83 7.69
C PHE A 85 -4.61 6.17 7.61
N VAL A 86 -3.92 7.16 7.08
CA VAL A 86 -4.43 8.52 6.92
C VAL A 86 -4.72 8.78 5.45
N LYS A 87 -5.91 9.31 5.19
CA LYS A 87 -6.32 9.78 3.87
C LYS A 87 -5.76 11.18 3.64
N LEU A 88 -5.00 11.35 2.56
CA LEU A 88 -4.49 12.64 2.10
C LEU A 88 -5.24 13.04 0.83
N ASP A 89 -5.71 14.29 0.82
CA ASP A 89 -6.39 14.84 -0.34
C ASP A 89 -5.41 15.01 -1.51
N ARG A 90 -5.88 14.59 -2.68
CA ARG A 90 -5.17 14.83 -3.94
C ARG A 90 -5.65 16.17 -4.46
N ARG A 91 -4.75 17.16 -4.53
CA ARG A 91 -5.04 18.38 -5.29
C ARG A 91 -5.17 17.98 -6.76
N PRO A 92 -6.35 18.13 -7.39
CA PRO A 92 -6.48 17.88 -8.81
C PRO A 92 -5.63 18.92 -9.54
N THR A 93 -4.54 18.48 -10.16
CA THR A 93 -3.77 19.32 -11.09
C THR A 93 -4.17 18.96 -12.52
N GLN A 94 -4.01 19.89 -13.47
CA GLN A 94 -4.28 19.63 -14.89
C GLN A 94 -3.49 18.40 -15.42
N ALA A 95 -2.33 18.09 -14.83
CA ALA A 95 -1.50 16.93 -15.16
C ALA A 95 -1.97 15.61 -14.50
N ASN A 96 -2.81 15.67 -13.46
CA ASN A 96 -3.30 14.50 -12.74
C ASN A 96 -4.81 14.64 -12.45
N PRO A 97 -5.68 14.43 -13.46
CA PRO A 97 -7.15 14.40 -13.28
C PRO A 97 -7.64 13.13 -12.53
N GLY A 98 -6.73 12.37 -11.92
CA GLY A 98 -6.98 11.04 -11.38
C GLY A 98 -7.94 11.04 -10.19
N LYS A 99 -8.99 10.23 -10.28
CA LYS A 99 -9.94 9.95 -9.18
C LYS A 99 -9.20 9.38 -7.95
N GLY A 100 -9.61 9.84 -6.77
CA GLY A 100 -9.26 9.22 -5.49
C GLY A 100 -8.39 10.08 -4.58
N CYS A 101 -7.85 9.45 -3.54
CA CYS A 101 -7.01 10.05 -2.51
C CYS A 101 -5.69 9.29 -2.41
N TYR A 102 -4.70 9.91 -1.75
CA TYR A 102 -3.52 9.19 -1.30
C TYR A 102 -3.79 8.58 0.09
N TRP A 103 -3.15 7.45 0.36
CA TRP A 103 -3.09 6.81 1.66
C TRP A 103 -1.64 6.82 2.14
N THR A 104 -1.44 7.27 3.36
CA THR A 104 -0.17 7.24 4.09
C THR A 104 -0.33 6.46 5.39
N LEU A 105 0.79 6.06 5.97
CA LEU A 105 0.88 5.72 7.39
C LEU A 105 0.80 6.97 8.26
#